data_AF-A0A3R8CDH2-F1
#
_entry.id   AF-A0A3R8CDH2-F1
#
_cell.length_a   1.000
_cell.length_b   1.000
_cell.length_c   1.000
_cell.angle_alpha   90.00
_cell.angle_beta   90.00
_cell.angle_gamma   90.00
#
_symmetry.space_group_name_H-M   'P 1'
#
loop_
_entity.id
_entity.type
_entity.pdbx_description
1 polymer ?
#
loop_
_entity_poly.entity_id
_entity_poly.type
_entity_poly.pdbx_seq_one_letter_code
_entity_poly.pdbx_strand_id
1 'polypeptide(L)'
;DVPRPIDHNRHAIVMELVDGKPLFKTKLTNPENILNIILSQIKRLHQMGIIHSDISEYNIFLSEKGIKIIDWPQYVTCDHPHAFELLERDVSNILTYFSRKYKIKTNLKDLINYIVNENNDRGNEQ
;
A
#
# COMPACT_ATOMS: atom_id res chain seq x y z
N ASP A 1 -16.80 -2.20 7.53
CA ASP A 1 -17.71 -1.30 6.82
C ASP A 1 -16.99 -0.59 5.70
N VAL A 2 -17.55 -0.64 4.49
CA VAL A 2 -17.05 0.07 3.31
C VAL A 2 -18.03 1.21 3.03
N PRO A 3 -17.55 2.45 2.84
CA PRO A 3 -18.42 3.60 2.61
C PRO A 3 -19.13 3.51 1.25
N ARG A 4 -20.41 3.88 1.23
CA ARG A 4 -21.22 3.97 -0.01
C ARG A 4 -20.93 5.28 -0.76
N PRO A 5 -20.80 5.28 -2.10
CA PRO A 5 -20.64 6.51 -2.87
C PRO A 5 -21.94 7.33 -2.87
N ILE A 6 -21.84 8.65 -2.65
CA ILE A 6 -23.01 9.55 -2.54
C ILE A 6 -23.26 10.36 -3.83
N ASP A 7 -22.25 10.78 -4.60
CA ASP A 7 -22.45 11.34 -5.95
C ASP A 7 -21.13 11.56 -6.71
N HIS A 8 -21.20 11.81 -8.03
CA HIS A 8 -20.06 12.02 -8.92
C HIS A 8 -20.14 13.41 -9.60
N ASN A 9 -19.29 14.35 -9.18
CA ASN A 9 -19.05 15.63 -9.88
C ASN A 9 -17.63 15.62 -10.46
N ARG A 10 -17.47 16.10 -11.71
CA ARG A 10 -16.40 15.74 -12.67
C ARG A 10 -14.93 15.97 -12.26
N HIS A 11 -14.64 16.43 -11.04
CA HIS A 11 -13.27 16.55 -10.50
C HIS A 11 -13.19 16.29 -8.99
N ALA A 12 -14.24 15.74 -8.36
CA ALA A 12 -14.26 15.49 -6.93
C ALA A 12 -14.75 14.05 -6.66
N ILE A 13 -13.81 13.20 -6.26
CA ILE A 13 -14.15 11.91 -5.63
C ILE A 13 -14.55 12.23 -4.20
N VAL A 14 -15.85 12.23 -3.92
CA VAL A 14 -16.37 12.30 -2.54
C VAL A 14 -16.16 10.93 -1.91
N MET A 15 -15.04 10.76 -1.22
CA MET A 15 -14.75 9.60 -0.38
C MET A 15 -15.13 9.89 1.07
N GLU A 16 -15.37 8.83 1.86
CA GLU A 16 -15.46 8.94 3.32
C GLU A 16 -14.27 9.74 3.85
N LEU A 17 -14.48 10.56 4.88
CA LEU A 17 -13.38 11.25 5.56
C LEU A 17 -12.37 10.20 6.02
N VAL A 18 -11.25 10.11 5.31
CA VAL A 18 -10.17 9.20 5.66
C VAL A 18 -9.49 9.76 6.90
N ASP A 19 -9.79 9.17 8.06
CA ASP A 19 -9.07 9.46 9.30
C ASP A 19 -7.56 9.25 9.10
N GLY A 20 -6.76 10.22 9.54
CA GLY A 20 -5.30 10.22 9.42
C GLY A 20 -4.69 11.35 8.58
N LYS A 21 -3.36 11.34 8.47
CA LYS A 21 -2.57 12.28 7.65
C LYS A 21 -1.87 11.53 6.51
N PRO A 22 -1.77 12.14 5.32
CA PRO A 22 -0.99 11.56 4.23
C PRO A 22 0.46 11.27 4.65
N LEU A 23 1.02 10.16 4.18
CA LEU A 23 2.37 9.72 4.50
C LEU A 23 3.40 10.78 4.12
N PHE A 24 3.26 11.43 2.96
CA PHE A 24 4.18 12.47 2.52
C PHE A 24 4.30 13.65 3.51
N LYS A 25 3.18 14.02 4.16
CA LYS A 25 3.11 15.11 5.17
C LYS A 25 3.49 14.66 6.58
N THR A 26 3.64 13.36 6.81
CA THR A 26 3.87 12.82 8.15
C THR A 26 5.36 12.60 8.40
N LYS A 27 5.84 13.00 9.58
CA LYS A 27 7.18 12.66 10.06
C LYS A 27 7.06 11.40 10.93
N LEU A 28 7.64 10.30 10.46
CA LEU A 28 7.57 9.01 11.14
C LEU A 28 8.61 8.91 12.26
N THR A 29 8.18 8.42 13.42
CA THR A 29 9.07 8.11 14.56
C THR A 29 9.78 6.77 14.37
N ASN A 30 9.10 5.79 13.75
CA ASN A 30 9.68 4.48 13.42
C ASN A 30 9.39 4.14 11.94
N PRO A 31 10.20 4.66 10.99
CA PRO A 31 9.92 4.50 9.57
C PRO A 31 10.03 3.06 9.08
N GLU A 32 10.92 2.24 9.64
CA GLU A 32 11.06 0.82 9.27
C GLU A 32 9.81 0.02 9.60
N ASN A 33 9.25 0.21 10.80
CA ASN A 33 8.01 -0.44 11.19
C ASN A 33 6.84 -0.05 10.27
N ILE A 34 6.73 1.24 9.92
CA ILE A 34 5.69 1.69 9.01
C ILE A 34 5.87 1.12 7.61
N LEU A 35 7.11 1.04 7.10
CA LEU A 35 7.40 0.38 5.83
C LEU A 35 6.95 -1.09 5.84
N ASN A 36 7.27 -1.83 6.91
CA ASN A 36 6.86 -3.22 7.06
C ASN A 36 5.33 -3.38 7.09
N ILE A 37 4.62 -2.48 7.76
CA ILE A 37 3.15 -2.47 7.76
C ILE A 37 2.59 -2.19 6.36
N ILE A 38 3.19 -1.27 5.59
CA ILE A 38 2.78 -1.01 4.21
C ILE A 38 2.98 -2.25 3.34
N LEU A 39 4.16 -2.89 3.43
CA LEU A 39 4.48 -4.09 2.66
C LEU A 39 3.55 -5.27 3.03
N SER A 40 3.18 -5.41 4.30
CA SER A 40 2.22 -6.45 4.71
C SER A 40 0.80 -6.19 4.20
N GLN A 41 0.37 -4.93 4.10
CA GLN A 41 -0.90 -4.60 3.44
C GLN A 41 -0.85 -4.90 1.94
N ILE A 42 0.26 -4.56 1.25
CA ILE A 42 0.44 -4.91 -0.17
C ILE A 42 0.39 -6.43 -0.37
N LYS A 43 1.06 -7.20 0.50
CA LYS A 43 0.99 -8.66 0.51
C LYS A 43 -0.44 -9.17 0.66
N ARG A 44 -1.18 -8.64 1.63
CA ARG A 44 -2.58 -9.03 1.85
C ARG A 44 -3.47 -8.74 0.63
N LEU A 45 -3.28 -7.60 -0.01
CA LEU A 45 -4.01 -7.26 -1.24
C LEU A 45 -3.68 -8.22 -2.38
N HIS A 46 -2.39 -8.53 -2.56
CA HIS A 46 -1.94 -9.50 -3.55
C HIS A 46 -2.53 -10.89 -3.29
N GLN A 47 -2.58 -11.34 -2.03
CA GLN A 47 -3.23 -12.60 -1.62
C GLN A 47 -4.74 -12.60 -1.89
N MET A 48 -5.38 -11.43 -1.94
CA MET A 48 -6.78 -11.27 -2.35
C MET A 48 -6.95 -11.17 -3.87
N GLY A 49 -5.86 -11.29 -4.64
CA GLY A 49 -5.87 -11.19 -6.09
C GLY A 49 -5.90 -9.76 -6.63
N ILE A 50 -5.54 -8.76 -5.81
CA ILE A 50 -5.66 -7.33 -6.13
C ILE A 50 -4.28 -6.67 -6.11
N ILE A 51 -4.02 -5.85 -7.12
CA ILE A 51 -2.88 -4.94 -7.19
C ILE A 51 -3.42 -3.52 -7.35
N HIS A 52 -2.96 -2.60 -6.53
CA HIS A 52 -3.44 -1.22 -6.56
C HIS A 52 -3.03 -0.50 -7.85
N SER A 53 -1.79 -0.71 -8.30
CA SER A 53 -1.22 -0.16 -9.53
C SER A 53 -1.15 1.37 -9.57
N ASP A 54 -1.01 2.02 -8.42
CA ASP A 54 -0.62 3.43 -8.37
C ASP A 54 -0.12 3.83 -6.97
N ILE A 55 0.47 2.91 -6.21
CA ILE A 55 0.83 3.19 -4.81
C ILE A 55 1.95 4.25 -4.73
N SER A 56 1.77 5.23 -3.84
CA SER A 56 2.72 6.29 -3.54
C SER A 56 2.55 6.84 -2.11
N GLU A 57 3.41 7.76 -1.68
CA GLU A 57 3.27 8.43 -0.38
C GLU A 57 2.05 9.37 -0.27
N TYR A 58 1.35 9.63 -1.38
CA TYR A 58 0.19 10.51 -1.44
C TYR A 58 -1.12 9.76 -1.15
N ASN A 59 -1.18 8.46 -1.45
CA ASN A 59 -2.36 7.62 -1.26
C ASN A 59 -2.28 6.69 -0.04
N ILE A 60 -1.26 6.85 0.80
CA ILE A 60 -1.16 6.17 2.09
C ILE A 60 -1.44 7.18 3.21
N PHE A 61 -2.42 6.87 4.05
CA PHE A 61 -2.83 7.68 5.21
C PHE A 61 -2.46 6.96 6.50
N LEU A 62 -1.93 7.73 7.46
CA LEU A 62 -1.56 7.24 8.79
C LEU A 62 -2.48 7.85 9.85
N SER A 63 -3.07 6.99 10.66
CA SER A 63 -3.89 7.34 11.82
C SER A 63 -3.40 6.55 13.04
N GLU A 64 -3.97 6.84 14.21
CA GLU A 64 -3.74 6.04 15.42
C GLU A 64 -4.22 4.59 15.26
N LYS A 65 -5.18 4.35 14.35
CA LYS A 65 -5.74 3.03 14.05
C LYS A 65 -4.91 2.22 13.05
N GLY A 66 -3.85 2.79 12.51
CA GLY A 66 -2.98 2.17 11.51
C GLY A 66 -3.00 2.89 10.17
N ILE A 67 -2.64 2.16 9.12
CA ILE A 67 -2.52 2.70 7.76
C ILE A 67 -3.76 2.41 6.92
N LYS A 68 -4.07 3.32 5.99
CA LYS A 68 -5.09 3.12 4.95
C LYS A 68 -4.49 3.44 3.59
N ILE A 69 -4.72 2.57 2.62
CA ILE A 69 -4.41 2.81 1.20
C ILE A 69 -5.70 3.24 0.52
N ILE A 70 -5.66 4.36 -0.19
CA ILE A 70 -6.83 4.99 -0.85
C ILE A 70 -6.55 5.16 -2.34
N ASP A 71 -7.51 5.74 -3.07
CA ASP A 71 -7.37 6.05 -4.50
C ASP A 71 -7.22 4.81 -5.39
N TRP A 72 -8.28 4.02 -5.41
CA TRP A 72 -8.35 2.72 -6.09
C TRP A 72 -8.85 2.71 -7.55
N PRO A 73 -9.16 3.81 -8.28
CA PRO A 73 -9.85 3.67 -9.58
C PRO A 73 -9.03 2.92 -10.64
N GLN A 74 -7.72 2.75 -10.43
CA GLN A 74 -6.81 2.06 -11.34
C GLN A 74 -6.48 0.61 -10.93
N TYR A 75 -7.06 0.07 -9.85
CA TYR A 75 -6.68 -1.28 -9.39
C TYR A 75 -6.87 -2.35 -10.49
N VAL A 76 -5.99 -3.35 -10.49
CA VAL A 76 -6.03 -4.50 -11.41
C VAL A 76 -6.07 -5.81 -10.61
N THR A 77 -6.48 -6.89 -11.26
CA THR A 77 -6.37 -8.23 -10.70
C THR A 77 -5.01 -8.85 -11.02
N CYS A 78 -4.63 -9.89 -10.28
CA CYS A 78 -3.39 -10.63 -10.55
C CYS A 78 -3.37 -11.35 -11.91
N ASP A 79 -4.53 -11.50 -12.58
CA ASP A 79 -4.63 -12.08 -13.94
C ASP A 79 -4.30 -11.06 -15.06
N HIS A 80 -4.11 -9.78 -14.71
CA HIS A 80 -3.79 -8.74 -15.68
C HIS A 80 -2.45 -9.05 -16.38
N PRO A 81 -2.31 -8.84 -17.70
CA PRO A 81 -1.07 -9.18 -18.44
C PRO A 81 0.20 -8.54 -17.88
N HIS A 82 0.05 -7.38 -17.23
CA HIS A 82 1.13 -6.62 -16.61
C HIS A 82 1.11 -6.64 -15.08
N ALA A 83 0.37 -7.57 -14.45
CA ALA A 83 0.19 -7.61 -12.99
C ALA A 83 1.52 -7.54 -12.22
N PHE A 84 2.49 -8.36 -12.62
CA PHE A 84 3.80 -8.40 -11.95
C PHE A 84 4.54 -7.07 -12.04
N GLU A 85 4.60 -6.44 -13.22
CA GLU A 85 5.25 -5.15 -13.43
C GLU A 85 4.59 -4.02 -12.63
N LEU A 86 3.25 -4.06 -12.51
CA LEU A 86 2.48 -3.08 -11.74
C LEU A 86 2.73 -3.24 -10.24
N LEU A 87 2.84 -4.48 -9.75
CA LEU A 87 3.22 -4.77 -8.37
C LEU A 87 4.65 -4.31 -8.06
N GLU A 88 5.61 -4.62 -8.94
CA GLU A 88 7.00 -4.16 -8.80
C GLU A 88 7.08 -2.64 -8.73
N ARG A 89 6.30 -1.94 -9.57
CA ARG A 89 6.23 -0.47 -9.56
C ARG A 89 5.67 0.05 -8.24
N ASP A 90 4.56 -0.51 -7.75
CA ASP A 90 3.96 -0.12 -6.47
C ASP A 90 4.96 -0.23 -5.31
N VAL A 91 5.64 -1.38 -5.21
CA VAL A 91 6.66 -1.61 -4.17
C VAL A 91 7.84 -0.66 -4.36
N SER A 92 8.36 -0.53 -5.57
CA SER A 92 9.50 0.34 -5.90
C SER A 92 9.25 1.81 -5.56
N ASN A 93 8.03 2.31 -5.80
CA ASN A 93 7.63 3.67 -5.43
C ASN A 93 7.75 3.91 -3.92
N ILE A 94 7.23 2.98 -3.13
CA ILE A 94 7.33 3.04 -1.67
C ILE A 94 8.79 2.96 -1.20
N LEU A 95 9.58 2.03 -1.73
CA LEU A 95 11.00 1.93 -1.37
C LEU A 95 11.77 3.21 -1.72
N THR A 96 11.47 3.80 -2.87
CA THR A 96 12.09 5.05 -3.32
C THR A 96 11.76 6.19 -2.35
N TYR A 97 10.52 6.31 -1.91
CA TYR A 97 10.11 7.28 -0.90
C TYR A 97 10.87 7.09 0.43
N PHE A 98 10.89 5.87 0.98
CA PHE A 98 11.55 5.58 2.25
C PHE A 98 13.08 5.74 2.17
N SER A 99 13.69 5.35 1.06
CA SER A 99 15.12 5.57 0.80
C SER A 99 15.46 7.07 0.74
N ARG A 100 14.67 7.88 0.02
CA ARG A 100 14.92 9.32 -0.10
C ARG A 100 14.79 10.04 1.24
N LYS A 101 13.68 9.80 1.96
CA LYS A 101 13.29 10.55 3.18
C LYS A 101 13.95 10.01 4.46
N TYR A 102 14.15 8.70 4.57
CA TYR A 102 14.61 8.04 5.80
C TYR A 102 15.91 7.25 5.63
N LYS A 103 16.49 7.20 4.43
CA LYS A 103 17.75 6.47 4.12
C LYS A 103 17.68 4.96 4.35
N ILE A 104 16.46 4.41 4.41
CA ILE A 104 16.23 2.97 4.51
C ILE A 104 16.52 2.34 3.15
N LYS A 105 17.42 1.35 3.14
CA LYS A 105 17.76 0.58 1.94
C LYS A 105 17.25 -0.84 2.11
N THR A 106 16.47 -1.29 1.14
CA THR A 106 15.96 -2.67 1.06
C THR A 106 16.14 -3.18 -0.37
N ASN A 107 16.05 -4.50 -0.53
CA ASN A 107 16.14 -5.15 -1.83
C ASN A 107 14.74 -5.36 -2.39
N LEU A 108 14.45 -4.77 -3.56
CA LEU A 108 13.15 -4.90 -4.21
C LEU A 108 12.80 -6.36 -4.51
N LYS A 109 13.75 -7.15 -5.03
CA LYS A 109 13.54 -8.55 -5.41
C LYS A 109 13.15 -9.40 -4.20
N ASP A 110 13.82 -9.20 -3.06
CA ASP A 110 13.51 -9.95 -1.83
C ASP A 110 12.11 -9.61 -1.31
N LEU A 111 11.70 -8.34 -1.43
CA LEU A 111 10.37 -7.89 -1.00
C LEU A 111 9.26 -8.37 -1.94
N ILE A 112 9.51 -8.40 -3.24
CA ILE A 112 8.57 -8.98 -4.22
C ILE A 112 8.41 -10.48 -3.96
N ASN A 113 9.50 -11.21 -3.71
CA ASN A 113 9.42 -12.60 -3.31
C ASN A 113 8.61 -12.78 -2.01
N TYR A 114 8.82 -11.92 -1.00
CA TYR A 114 8.04 -11.94 0.24
C TYR A 114 6.54 -11.72 0.00
N ILE A 115 6.17 -10.84 -0.92
CA ILE A 115 4.77 -10.51 -1.25
C ILE A 115 4.10 -11.66 -2.04
N VAL A 116 4.80 -12.23 -3.00
CA VAL A 116 4.26 -13.27 -3.90
C VAL A 116 4.21 -14.64 -3.23
N ASN A 117 5.09 -14.91 -2.25
CA ASN A 117 5.12 -16.20 -1.57
C ASN A 117 4.00 -16.35 -0.53
N GLU A 118 3.21 -17.43 -0.66
CA GLU A 118 2.04 -17.72 0.19
C GLU A 118 2.39 -18.19 1.62
N ASN A 119 3.64 -18.57 1.87
CA ASN A 119 4.06 -19.16 3.14
C ASN A 119 4.72 -18.11 4.04
N ASN A 120 4.08 -17.72 5.15
CA ASN A 120 4.72 -17.47 6.47
C ASN A 120 3.86 -16.74 7.53
N ASP A 121 2.53 -16.56 7.36
CA ASP A 121 1.71 -15.90 8.40
C ASP A 121 0.66 -16.84 9.04
N ARG A 122 0.91 -18.16 9.07
CA ARG A 122 0.14 -19.15 9.87
C ARG A 122 0.98 -19.77 10.99
N GLY A 123 1.71 -18.94 11.73
CA GLY A 123 2.49 -19.38 12.89
C GLY A 123 2.33 -18.40 14.04
N ASN A 124 1.79 -18.89 15.16
CA ASN A 124 1.72 -18.28 16.49
C ASN A 124 0.46 -17.45 16.81
N GLU A 125 -0.69 -18.10 16.77
CA GLU A 125 -1.69 -17.95 17.83
C GLU A 125 -1.99 -19.34 18.40
N GLN A 126 -1.24 -19.69 19.46
CA GLN A 126 -1.55 -20.75 20.42
C GLN A 126 -1.13 -20.25 21.80
#